data_AF-A0A336MMK3-F1
#
_entry.id   AF-A0A336MMK3-F1
#
_cell.length_a   1.000
_cell.length_b   1.000
_cell.length_c   1.000
_cell.angle_alpha   90.00
_cell.angle_beta   90.00
_cell.angle_gamma   90.00
#
_symmetry.space_group_name_H-M   'P 1'
#
loop_
_entity.id
_entity.type
_entity.pdbx_description
1 polymer ?
#
loop_
_entity_poly.entity_id
_entity_poly.type
_entity_poly.pdbx_seq_one_letter_code
_entity_poly.pdbx_strand_id
1 'polypeptide(L)'
;MALIFLQIFSMTAMVFILNSGLVHSANQSANQQCVAKTLPGKTINDVKWSNVQTEAFVKDNRDYQCFILCGLSNLKILKANGAVETSNNPLESELGDVIKTCAQEPPSDDACKTAKRSALCLFSKAGRLTDEAGVGKIIKDVNENFKKSGKTIVWQKQ
;
A
#
# COMPACT_ATOMS: atom_id res chain seq x y z
N MET A 1 14.26 -32.52 12.72
CA MET A 1 13.73 -32.20 11.38
C MET A 1 13.30 -30.76 11.36
N ALA A 2 13.78 -30.03 10.34
CA ALA A 2 13.38 -28.70 9.86
C ALA A 2 13.02 -27.61 10.91
N LEU A 3 14.05 -26.87 11.35
CA LEU A 3 13.90 -25.48 11.75
C LEU A 3 13.50 -24.69 10.50
N ILE A 4 12.25 -24.25 10.43
CA ILE A 4 11.79 -23.34 9.39
C ILE A 4 12.39 -21.97 9.70
N PHE A 5 13.59 -21.73 9.16
CA PHE A 5 14.13 -20.39 9.01
C PHE A 5 13.20 -19.63 8.06
N LEU A 6 12.26 -18.87 8.63
CA LEU A 6 11.58 -17.81 7.91
C LEU A 6 12.68 -16.82 7.52
N GLN A 7 13.19 -16.94 6.29
CA GLN A 7 14.20 -16.03 5.78
C GLN A 7 13.58 -14.64 5.74
N ILE A 8 13.96 -13.83 6.73
CA ILE A 8 13.76 -12.39 6.76
C ILE A 8 14.46 -11.89 5.50
N PHE A 9 13.70 -11.66 4.43
CA PHE A 9 14.19 -11.10 3.20
C PHE A 9 14.74 -9.69 3.49
N SER A 10 16.06 -9.65 3.65
CA SER A 10 16.99 -8.55 3.45
C SER A 10 16.39 -7.15 3.56
N MET A 11 16.58 -6.54 4.73
CA MET A 11 16.69 -5.10 4.93
C MET A 11 17.53 -4.47 3.81
N THR A 12 16.91 -3.67 2.94
CA THR A 12 17.40 -2.44 2.29
C THR A 12 16.38 -2.04 1.22
N ALA A 13 15.21 -1.59 1.65
CA ALA A 13 14.36 -0.70 0.85
C ALA A 13 14.42 0.64 1.55
N MET A 14 15.51 1.36 1.30
CA MET A 14 15.86 2.60 1.97
C MET A 14 14.88 3.69 1.53
N VAL A 15 13.88 3.94 2.39
CA VAL A 15 13.25 5.25 2.64
C VAL A 15 12.48 5.82 1.41
N PHE A 16 11.54 6.74 1.62
CA PHE A 16 10.94 7.58 0.55
C PHE A 16 9.77 7.09 -0.32
N ILE A 17 9.14 5.92 -0.11
CA ILE A 17 7.85 5.60 -0.79
C ILE A 17 6.73 6.63 -0.47
N LEU A 18 6.93 7.51 0.51
CA LEU A 18 5.95 8.50 0.96
C LEU A 18 6.47 9.95 1.05
N ASN A 19 7.73 10.21 0.68
CA ASN A 19 8.36 11.53 0.83
C ASN A 19 8.80 12.12 -0.51
N SER A 20 7.92 12.11 -1.51
CA SER A 20 8.10 12.97 -2.69
C SER A 20 7.72 14.43 -2.36
N GLY A 21 8.72 15.15 -1.85
CA GLY A 21 8.98 16.54 -2.24
C GLY A 21 8.12 17.62 -1.59
N LEU A 22 8.78 18.42 -0.76
CA LEU A 22 8.50 19.81 -0.44
C LEU A 22 8.22 20.61 -1.72
N VAL A 23 6.95 20.75 -2.07
CA VAL A 23 6.42 21.88 -2.84
C VAL A 23 5.08 22.21 -2.20
N HIS A 24 4.87 23.48 -1.83
CA HIS A 24 3.59 24.03 -1.40
C HIS A 24 2.56 23.99 -2.53
N SER A 25 2.23 22.80 -3.03
CA SER A 25 1.09 22.58 -3.92
C SER A 25 -0.14 22.32 -3.06
N ALA A 26 -1.23 23.03 -3.30
CA ALA A 26 -2.51 22.86 -2.61
C ALA A 26 -3.05 21.41 -2.65
N ASN A 27 -2.53 20.55 -3.53
CA ASN A 27 -2.97 19.17 -3.71
C ASN A 27 -2.11 18.18 -2.91
N GLN A 28 -2.78 17.35 -2.10
CA GLN A 28 -2.18 16.27 -1.32
C GLN A 28 -2.24 14.95 -2.09
N SER A 29 -1.21 14.10 -1.95
CA SER A 29 -1.23 12.73 -2.47
C SER A 29 -2.28 11.86 -1.75
N ALA A 30 -2.67 10.72 -2.34
CA ALA A 30 -3.64 9.82 -1.73
C ALA A 30 -3.16 9.38 -0.34
N ASN A 31 -1.88 9.02 -0.22
CA ASN A 31 -1.29 8.61 1.05
C ASN A 31 -1.34 9.72 2.12
N GLN A 32 -1.04 10.97 1.77
CA GLN A 32 -1.12 12.10 2.71
C GLN A 32 -2.55 12.29 3.24
N GLN A 33 -3.54 12.25 2.35
CA GLN A 33 -4.94 12.35 2.76
C GLN A 33 -5.37 11.15 3.62
N CYS A 34 -4.89 9.94 3.28
CA CYS A 34 -5.19 8.72 4.01
C CYS A 34 -4.61 8.71 5.42
N VAL A 35 -3.40 9.24 5.65
CA VAL A 35 -2.84 9.39 7.01
C VAL A 35 -3.80 10.18 7.88
N ALA A 36 -4.30 11.33 7.40
CA ALA A 36 -5.22 12.16 8.18
C ALA A 36 -6.55 11.48 8.51
N LYS A 37 -6.98 10.49 7.72
CA LYS A 37 -8.24 9.75 7.93
C LYS A 37 -8.09 8.49 8.78
N THR A 38 -6.94 7.83 8.70
CA THR A 38 -6.74 6.49 9.27
C THR A 38 -5.80 6.49 10.47
N LEU A 39 -4.92 7.49 10.59
CA LEU A 39 -3.91 7.59 11.63
C LEU A 39 -3.94 9.00 12.26
N PRO A 40 -4.98 9.32 13.06
CA PRO A 40 -5.12 10.64 13.66
C PRO A 40 -3.91 10.97 14.54
N GLY A 41 -3.38 12.19 14.38
CA GLY A 41 -2.18 12.63 15.09
C GLY A 41 -0.84 12.17 14.48
N LYS A 42 -0.86 11.45 13.35
CA LYS A 42 0.34 11.13 12.55
C LYS A 42 0.45 12.01 11.32
N THR A 43 1.68 12.13 10.82
CA THR A 43 2.03 12.79 9.57
C THR A 43 2.60 11.79 8.58
N ILE A 44 2.72 12.19 7.31
CA ILE A 44 3.32 11.32 6.28
C ILE A 44 4.76 10.90 6.61
N ASN A 45 5.48 11.72 7.39
CA ASN A 45 6.84 11.42 7.85
C ASN A 45 6.89 10.27 8.88
N ASP A 46 5.79 10.05 9.62
CA ASP A 46 5.67 9.00 10.64
C ASP A 46 5.32 7.63 10.05
N VAL A 47 4.77 7.62 8.83
CA VAL A 47 4.15 6.45 8.20
C VAL A 47 5.09 5.81 7.18
N LYS A 48 6.41 5.84 7.40
CA LYS A 48 7.39 5.19 6.50
C LYS A 48 7.04 3.72 6.25
N TRP A 49 7.36 3.20 5.07
CA TRP A 49 7.02 1.82 4.70
C TRP A 49 7.48 0.78 5.74
N SER A 50 8.68 0.92 6.31
CA SER A 50 9.17 0.05 7.40
C SER A 50 8.26 0.08 8.64
N ASN A 51 7.72 1.25 8.99
CA ASN A 51 6.79 1.42 10.10
C ASN A 51 5.44 0.81 9.74
N VAL A 52 4.93 1.06 8.53
CA VAL A 52 3.70 0.44 8.02
C VAL A 52 3.83 -1.08 8.05
N GLN A 53 4.97 -1.61 7.62
CA GLN A 53 5.20 -3.06 7.63
C GLN A 53 5.16 -3.63 9.04
N THR A 54 5.87 -2.97 9.96
CA THR A 54 5.92 -3.38 11.36
C THR A 54 4.54 -3.31 12.00
N GLU A 55 3.84 -2.18 11.88
CA GLU A 55 2.55 -1.97 12.50
C GLU A 55 1.46 -2.84 11.87
N ALA A 56 1.28 -2.79 10.54
CA ALA A 56 0.20 -3.52 9.88
C ALA A 56 0.43 -5.05 9.85
N PHE A 57 1.63 -5.50 9.48
CA PHE A 57 1.88 -6.93 9.24
C PHE A 57 2.33 -7.67 10.49
N VAL A 58 3.27 -7.10 11.27
CA VAL A 58 3.85 -7.78 12.45
C VAL A 58 2.98 -7.59 13.70
N LYS A 59 2.60 -6.34 14.01
CA LYS A 59 1.80 -6.04 15.21
C LYS A 59 0.29 -6.18 15.01
N ASP A 60 -0.14 -6.50 13.80
CA ASP A 60 -1.55 -6.61 13.42
C ASP A 60 -2.39 -5.35 13.74
N ASN A 61 -1.76 -4.17 13.65
CA ASN A 61 -2.41 -2.89 13.96
C ASN A 61 -3.43 -2.53 12.86
N ARG A 62 -4.72 -2.63 13.18
CA ARG A 62 -5.84 -2.39 12.26
C ARG A 62 -5.79 -1.00 11.61
N ASP A 63 -5.40 0.04 12.33
CA ASP A 63 -5.39 1.41 11.77
C ASP A 63 -4.38 1.55 10.62
N TYR A 64 -3.21 0.90 10.77
CA TYR A 64 -2.22 0.83 9.69
C TYR A 64 -2.66 -0.08 8.54
N GLN A 65 -3.48 -1.09 8.81
CA GLN A 65 -4.12 -1.89 7.75
C GLN A 65 -5.17 -1.08 6.98
N CYS A 66 -5.92 -0.23 7.69
CA CYS A 66 -6.85 0.71 7.07
C CYS A 66 -6.11 1.81 6.27
N PHE A 67 -4.93 2.24 6.73
CA PHE A 67 -4.05 3.10 5.93
C PHE A 67 -3.67 2.44 4.60
N ILE A 68 -3.29 1.15 4.61
CA ILE A 68 -3.00 0.37 3.39
C ILE A 68 -4.24 0.30 2.49
N LEU A 69 -5.41 -0.02 3.05
CA LEU A 69 -6.67 -0.05 2.30
C LEU A 69 -6.95 1.30 1.63
N CYS A 70 -6.88 2.38 2.39
CA CYS A 70 -7.14 3.72 1.92
C CYS A 70 -6.21 4.10 0.76
N GLY A 71 -4.91 3.92 0.93
CA GLY A 71 -3.91 4.26 -0.09
C GLY A 71 -4.11 3.43 -1.35
N LEU A 72 -4.07 2.10 -1.23
CA LEU A 72 -4.07 1.23 -2.40
C LEU A 72 -5.40 1.20 -3.15
N SER A 73 -6.53 1.42 -2.48
CA SER A 73 -7.83 1.52 -3.17
C SER A 73 -7.95 2.79 -4.00
N ASN A 74 -7.46 3.93 -3.48
CA ASN A 74 -7.45 5.19 -4.23
C ASN A 74 -6.44 5.19 -5.40
N LEU A 75 -5.48 4.27 -5.40
CA LEU A 75 -4.54 4.04 -6.50
C LEU A 75 -5.00 2.92 -7.47
N LYS A 76 -6.22 2.38 -7.31
CA LYS A 76 -6.75 1.24 -8.10
C LYS A 76 -5.90 -0.04 -8.04
N ILE A 77 -5.22 -0.26 -6.92
CA ILE A 77 -4.49 -1.51 -6.66
C ILE A 77 -5.38 -2.48 -5.89
N LEU A 78 -6.18 -1.96 -4.96
CA LEU A 78 -7.20 -2.71 -4.23
C LEU A 78 -8.60 -2.17 -4.54
N LYS A 79 -9.61 -2.98 -4.25
CA LYS A 79 -11.01 -2.59 -4.18
C LYS A 79 -11.33 -2.00 -2.80
N ALA A 80 -12.49 -1.37 -2.67
CA ALA A 80 -12.94 -0.77 -1.40
C ALA A 80 -13.11 -1.81 -0.27
N ASN A 81 -13.36 -3.08 -0.60
CA ASN A 81 -13.43 -4.19 0.36
C ASN A 81 -12.06 -4.81 0.69
N GLY A 82 -10.96 -4.23 0.19
CA GLY A 82 -9.60 -4.69 0.43
C GLY A 82 -9.12 -5.80 -0.47
N ALA A 83 -9.98 -6.42 -1.30
CA ALA A 83 -9.54 -7.40 -2.28
C ALA A 83 -8.71 -6.74 -3.40
N VAL A 84 -7.92 -7.52 -4.12
CA VAL A 84 -7.11 -7.01 -5.23
C VAL A 84 -8.00 -6.51 -6.38
N GLU A 85 -7.66 -5.33 -6.91
CA GLU A 85 -8.27 -4.84 -8.16
C GLU A 85 -7.65 -5.59 -9.34
N THR A 86 -8.50 -6.19 -10.18
CA THR A 86 -8.09 -6.97 -11.36
C THR A 86 -8.28 -6.20 -12.65
N SER A 87 -9.01 -5.08 -12.62
CA SER A 87 -9.31 -4.27 -13.79
C SER A 87 -8.51 -2.98 -13.77
N ASN A 88 -7.63 -2.79 -14.75
CA ASN A 88 -6.75 -1.62 -14.87
C ASN A 88 -5.86 -1.41 -13.63
N ASN A 89 -5.41 -2.51 -13.01
CA ASN A 89 -4.45 -2.43 -11.92
C ASN A 89 -3.13 -1.87 -12.48
N PRO A 90 -2.59 -0.77 -11.92
CA PRO A 90 -1.36 -0.19 -12.44
C PRO A 90 -0.16 -1.14 -12.35
N LEU A 91 -0.22 -2.17 -11.51
CA LEU A 91 0.85 -3.15 -11.33
C LEU A 91 0.84 -4.29 -12.36
N GLU A 92 -0.11 -4.32 -13.30
CA GLU A 92 -0.29 -5.43 -14.25
C GLU A 92 0.99 -5.78 -15.03
N SER A 93 1.76 -4.77 -15.42
CA SER A 93 3.02 -4.97 -16.17
C SER A 93 4.09 -5.73 -15.40
N GLU A 94 4.05 -5.70 -14.06
CA GLU A 94 5.03 -6.33 -13.17
C GLU A 94 4.46 -7.56 -12.46
N LEU A 95 3.14 -7.59 -12.21
CA LEU A 95 2.49 -8.54 -11.32
C LEU A 95 1.31 -9.29 -11.95
N GLY A 96 1.10 -9.28 -13.27
CA GLY A 96 -0.12 -9.80 -13.91
C GLY A 96 -0.67 -11.12 -13.35
N ASP A 97 0.11 -12.20 -13.30
CA ASP A 97 -0.36 -13.48 -12.75
C ASP A 97 -0.47 -13.50 -11.21
N VAL A 98 0.35 -12.69 -10.53
CA VAL A 98 0.26 -12.49 -9.07
C VAL A 98 -1.05 -11.79 -8.72
N ILE A 99 -1.48 -10.79 -9.48
CA ILE A 99 -2.75 -10.07 -9.29
C ILE A 99 -3.91 -11.04 -9.34
N LYS A 100 -3.96 -11.91 -10.36
CA LYS A 100 -5.02 -12.94 -10.49
C LYS A 100 -5.01 -13.91 -9.32
N THR A 101 -3.82 -14.33 -8.88
CA THR A 101 -3.67 -15.25 -7.76
C THR A 101 -4.14 -14.62 -6.45
N CYS A 102 -3.65 -13.42 -6.13
CA CYS A 102 -4.00 -12.69 -4.90
C CYS A 102 -5.47 -12.23 -4.86
N ALA A 103 -6.12 -12.07 -6.01
CA ALA A 103 -7.54 -11.74 -6.09
C ALA A 103 -8.48 -12.90 -5.71
N GLN A 104 -7.98 -14.14 -5.68
CA GLN A 104 -8.76 -15.32 -5.28
C GLN A 104 -8.89 -15.48 -3.76
N GLU A 105 -8.13 -14.69 -2.97
CA GLU A 105 -8.24 -14.76 -1.52
C GLU A 105 -9.62 -14.28 -1.05
N PRO A 106 -10.34 -15.07 -0.24
CA PRO A 106 -11.66 -14.69 0.23
C PRO A 106 -11.57 -13.45 1.15
N PRO A 107 -12.40 -12.42 0.92
CA PRO A 107 -12.44 -11.26 1.79
C PRO A 107 -12.87 -11.69 3.20
N SER A 108 -12.29 -11.01 4.19
CA SER A 108 -12.70 -11.06 5.59
C SER A 108 -13.82 -10.04 5.81
N ASP A 109 -14.62 -10.22 6.86
CA ASP A 109 -15.64 -9.25 7.28
C ASP A 109 -15.05 -7.85 7.53
N ASP A 110 -13.77 -7.79 7.87
CA ASP A 110 -12.99 -6.55 7.97
C ASP A 110 -12.18 -6.30 6.68
N ALA A 111 -12.55 -5.24 5.95
CA ALA A 111 -11.87 -4.83 4.72
C ALA A 111 -10.41 -4.40 4.94
N CYS A 112 -10.07 -3.83 6.11
CA CYS A 112 -8.69 -3.46 6.42
C CYS A 112 -7.83 -4.71 6.58
N LYS A 113 -8.36 -5.75 7.24
CA LYS A 113 -7.68 -7.07 7.33
C LYS A 113 -7.56 -7.75 5.95
N THR A 114 -8.56 -7.60 5.09
CA THR A 114 -8.46 -8.07 3.70
C THR A 114 -7.34 -7.33 2.96
N ALA A 115 -7.29 -6.00 3.07
CA ALA A 115 -6.24 -5.20 2.45
C ALA A 115 -4.83 -5.57 2.92
N LYS A 116 -4.65 -5.87 4.22
CA LYS A 116 -3.40 -6.42 4.74
C LYS A 116 -2.99 -7.69 3.99
N ARG A 117 -3.89 -8.67 3.88
CA ARG A 117 -3.61 -9.96 3.25
C ARG A 117 -3.30 -9.79 1.76
N SER A 118 -4.15 -9.05 1.04
CA SER A 118 -3.96 -8.75 -0.37
C SER A 118 -2.66 -7.98 -0.66
N ALA A 119 -2.33 -6.96 0.14
CA ALA A 119 -1.07 -6.23 0.02
C ALA A 119 0.15 -7.12 0.30
N LEU A 120 0.07 -7.98 1.31
CA LEU A 120 1.14 -8.94 1.60
C LEU A 120 1.34 -9.93 0.44
N CYS A 121 0.24 -10.45 -0.12
CA CYS A 121 0.30 -11.35 -1.28
C CYS A 121 0.98 -10.67 -2.48
N LEU A 122 0.55 -9.46 -2.86
CA LEU A 122 1.13 -8.70 -3.98
C LEU A 122 2.62 -8.39 -3.74
N PHE A 123 2.96 -7.86 -2.57
CA PHE A 123 4.30 -7.35 -2.29
C PHE A 123 5.33 -8.44 -1.95
N SER A 124 4.89 -9.60 -1.47
CA SER A 124 5.78 -10.77 -1.29
C SER A 124 6.34 -11.29 -2.62
N LYS A 125 5.64 -11.01 -3.75
CA LYS A 125 6.02 -11.45 -5.10
C LYS A 125 6.60 -10.33 -5.96
N ALA A 126 6.56 -9.08 -5.47
CA ALA A 126 7.03 -7.89 -6.17
C ALA A 126 8.55 -7.69 -6.21
N GLY A 127 9.32 -8.60 -5.60
CA GLY A 127 10.77 -8.44 -5.49
C GLY A 127 11.15 -7.21 -4.67
N ARG A 128 11.91 -6.27 -5.26
CA ARG A 128 12.35 -5.05 -4.59
C ARG A 128 11.33 -3.92 -4.74
N LEU A 129 10.84 -3.40 -3.60
CA LEU A 129 10.02 -2.20 -3.53
C LEU A 129 10.92 -0.95 -3.46
N THR A 130 11.51 -0.57 -4.58
CA THR A 130 12.31 0.67 -4.73
C THR A 130 11.55 1.69 -5.56
N ASP A 131 11.79 2.97 -5.33
CA ASP A 131 11.12 4.05 -6.07
C ASP A 131 11.71 4.30 -7.47
N GLU A 132 12.84 3.68 -7.77
CA GLU A 132 13.55 3.78 -9.05
C GLU A 132 13.15 2.71 -10.07
N ALA A 133 12.56 1.59 -9.62
CA ALA A 133 12.23 0.46 -10.50
C ALA A 133 11.05 -0.39 -9.99
N GLY A 134 10.46 -1.15 -10.92
CA GLY A 134 9.42 -2.15 -10.66
C GLY A 134 8.18 -1.58 -9.95
N VAL A 135 7.60 -2.40 -9.07
CA VAL A 135 6.36 -2.09 -8.35
C VAL A 135 6.46 -0.80 -7.52
N GLY A 136 7.60 -0.55 -6.88
CA GLY A 136 7.78 0.64 -6.04
C GLY A 136 7.74 1.94 -6.85
N LYS A 137 8.37 1.97 -8.04
CA LYS A 137 8.29 3.11 -8.97
C LYS A 137 6.86 3.32 -9.46
N ILE A 138 6.15 2.26 -9.83
CA ILE A 138 4.77 2.37 -10.31
C ILE A 138 3.87 2.99 -9.24
N ILE A 139 3.97 2.52 -7.99
CA ILE A 139 3.17 3.08 -6.88
C ILE A 139 3.48 4.57 -6.68
N LYS A 140 4.76 4.95 -6.74
CA LYS A 140 5.18 6.36 -6.66
C LYS A 140 4.56 7.18 -7.79
N ASP A 141 4.69 6.74 -9.04
CA ASP A 141 4.19 7.45 -10.22
C ASP A 141 2.66 7.63 -10.16
N VAL A 142 1.91 6.59 -9.78
CA VAL A 142 0.45 6.66 -9.67
C VAL A 142 0.04 7.62 -8.55
N ASN A 143 0.75 7.61 -7.41
CA ASN A 143 0.46 8.51 -6.30
C ASN A 143 0.82 9.96 -6.61
N GLU A 144 1.88 10.21 -7.38
CA GLU A 144 2.21 11.54 -7.91
C GLU A 144 1.17 12.02 -8.93
N ASN A 145 0.68 11.14 -9.80
CA ASN A 145 -0.41 11.46 -10.73
C ASN A 145 -1.70 11.79 -9.99
N PHE A 146 -2.02 11.06 -8.92
CA PHE A 146 -3.14 11.41 -8.03
C PHE A 146 -2.97 12.82 -7.46
N LYS A 147 -1.78 13.12 -6.90
CA LYS A 147 -1.47 14.46 -6.36
C LYS A 147 -1.66 15.55 -7.42
N LYS A 148 -1.14 15.34 -8.64
CA LYS A 148 -1.28 16.29 -9.76
C LYS A 148 -2.74 16.47 -10.19
N SER A 149 -3.57 15.44 -10.08
CA SER A 149 -4.98 15.49 -10.46
C SER A 149 -5.87 16.34 -9.55
N GLY A 150 -5.41 16.70 -8.34
CA GLY A 150 -6.21 17.46 -7.36
C GLY A 150 -7.39 16.69 -6.77
N LYS A 151 -7.48 15.38 -7.01
CA LYS A 151 -8.54 14.53 -6.47
C LYS A 151 -8.46 14.43 -4.95
N THR A 152 -9.63 14.29 -4.33
CA THR A 152 -9.76 13.90 -2.93
C THR A 152 -9.95 12.39 -2.84
N ILE A 153 -9.39 11.77 -1.79
CA ILE A 153 -9.60 10.34 -1.54
C ILE A 153 -11.07 10.02 -1.30
N VAL A 154 -11.49 8.84 -1.72
CA VAL A 154 -12.75 8.23 -1.28
C VAL A 154 -12.43 7.33 -0.10
N TRP A 155 -12.97 7.66 1.08
CA TRP A 155 -12.80 6.87 2.30
C TRP A 155 -14.15 6.74 3.02
N GLN A 156 -14.68 5.52 3.04
CA GLN A 156 -15.82 5.16 3.88
C GLN A 156 -15.25 4.51 5.13
N LYS A 157 -15.61 5.03 6.32
CA LYS A 157 -15.23 4.41 7.59
C LYS A 157 -15.72 2.96 7.58
N GLN A 158 -14.77 2.03 7.74
CA GLN A 158 -14.96 0.58 7.82
C GLN A 158 -15.18 0.16 9.26
#